data_AF-A0A0N1B6H0-F1
#
_entry.id   AF-A0A0N1B6H0-F1
#
_cell.length_a   1.000
_cell.length_b   1.000
_cell.length_c   1.000
_cell.angle_alpha   90.00
_cell.angle_beta   90.00
_cell.angle_gamma   90.00
#
_symmetry.space_group_name_H-M   'P 1'
#
loop_
_entity.id
_entity.type
_entity.pdbx_description
1 polymer ?
#
loop_
_entity_poly.entity_id
_entity_poly.type
_entity_poly.pdbx_seq_one_letter_code
_entity_poly.pdbx_strand_id
1 'polypeptide(L)'
;MKETELLESALSSIKTDEQFLVLHKRLSEVDVETVFVGLWQTALAGRGNSASVQASRMLVALQPDAPRSLEELIRDIHASKLDASNRLVPFYLVTQFGKHAVTVEALRFLDELPIGSDRSRVECVNYWASAPAELLCQPLHDWRDSGD
;
A
#
# COMPACT_ATOMS: atom_id res chain seq x y z
N MET A 1 -5.61 17.68 8.63
CA MET A 1 -4.19 17.92 8.99
C MET A 1 -3.84 17.32 10.34
N LYS A 2 -4.51 17.65 11.45
CA LYS A 2 -4.20 17.07 12.77
C LYS A 2 -4.35 15.54 12.87
N GLU A 3 -5.35 14.95 12.21
CA GLU A 3 -5.62 13.50 12.30
C GLU A 3 -4.60 12.66 11.52
N THR A 4 -4.17 13.13 10.36
CA THR A 4 -3.13 12.48 9.54
C THR A 4 -1.78 12.47 10.28
N GLU A 5 -1.40 13.56 10.94
CA GLU A 5 -0.17 13.64 11.76
C GLU A 5 -0.21 12.68 12.96
N LEU A 6 -1.37 12.56 13.61
CA LEU A 6 -1.56 11.62 14.72
C LEU A 6 -1.47 10.16 14.25
N LEU A 7 -2.06 9.85 13.09
CA LEU A 7 -1.98 8.51 12.50
C LEU A 7 -0.54 8.17 12.10
N GLU A 8 0.16 9.08 11.44
CA GLU A 8 1.57 8.88 11.05
C GLU A 8 2.46 8.68 12.28
N SER A 9 2.24 9.44 13.35
CA SER A 9 2.94 9.24 14.63
C SER A 9 2.63 7.89 15.25
N ALA A 10 1.36 7.45 15.24
CA ALA A 10 0.96 6.14 15.77
C ALA A 10 1.62 5.00 14.98
N LEU A 11 1.59 5.08 13.65
CA LEU A 11 2.22 4.11 12.76
C LEU A 11 3.74 4.05 12.92
N SER A 12 4.40 5.22 13.04
CA SER A 12 5.85 5.30 13.25
C SER A 12 6.30 4.68 14.57
N SER A 13 5.40 4.64 15.57
CA SER A 13 5.70 4.13 16.91
C SER A 13 5.63 2.61 17.04
N ILE A 14 5.11 1.91 16.02
CA ILE A 14 4.99 0.45 16.02
C ILE A 14 6.39 -0.19 15.91
N LYS A 15 6.74 -0.97 16.93
CA LYS A 15 7.96 -1.77 17.03
C LYS A 15 7.69 -3.25 17.27
N THR A 16 6.46 -3.59 17.69
CA THR A 16 6.06 -4.96 18.03
C THR A 16 4.74 -5.33 17.37
N ASP A 17 4.50 -6.64 17.20
CA ASP A 17 3.22 -7.12 16.68
C ASP A 17 2.06 -6.82 17.63
N GLU A 18 2.28 -6.76 18.94
CA GLU A 18 1.23 -6.34 19.89
C GLU A 18 0.78 -4.90 19.63
N GLN A 19 1.72 -3.97 19.41
CA GLN A 19 1.39 -2.58 19.07
C GLN A 19 0.65 -2.49 17.74
N PHE A 20 1.04 -3.32 16.76
CA PHE A 20 0.35 -3.43 15.49
C PHE A 20 -1.10 -3.90 15.68
N LEU A 21 -1.33 -4.96 16.46
CA LEU A 21 -2.66 -5.52 16.73
C LEU A 21 -3.56 -4.53 17.50
N VAL A 22 -3.00 -3.78 18.46
CA VAL A 22 -3.73 -2.73 19.18
C VAL A 22 -4.17 -1.64 18.22
N LEU A 23 -3.29 -1.16 17.35
CA LEU A 23 -3.66 -0.14 16.36
C LEU A 23 -4.67 -0.69 15.35
N HIS A 24 -4.47 -1.91 14.86
CA HIS A 24 -5.42 -2.59 13.97
C HIS A 24 -6.83 -2.61 14.56
N LYS A 25 -6.98 -3.07 15.82
CA LYS A 25 -8.27 -3.11 16.50
C LYS A 25 -8.91 -1.72 16.57
N ARG A 26 -8.14 -0.70 16.95
CA ARG A 26 -8.65 0.68 17.04
C ARG A 26 -9.11 1.20 15.68
N LEU A 27 -8.35 0.95 14.62
CA LEU A 27 -8.71 1.38 13.26
C LEU A 27 -9.91 0.62 12.72
N SER A 28 -10.14 -0.64 13.13
CA SER A 28 -11.33 -1.40 12.73
C SER A 28 -12.66 -0.85 13.29
N GLU A 29 -12.58 0.04 14.28
CA GLU A 29 -13.74 0.73 14.87
C GLU A 29 -13.98 2.12 14.24
N VAL A 30 -13.10 2.58 13.35
CA VAL A 30 -13.21 3.85 12.63
C VAL A 30 -13.90 3.62 11.29
N ASP A 31 -14.54 4.65 10.73
CA ASP A 31 -15.17 4.54 9.42
C ASP A 31 -14.15 4.17 8.32
N VAL A 32 -14.60 3.31 7.40
CA VAL A 32 -13.75 2.70 6.36
C VAL A 32 -13.10 3.75 5.48
N GLU A 33 -13.82 4.82 5.11
CA GLU A 33 -13.31 5.86 4.22
C GLU A 33 -12.17 6.64 4.88
N THR A 34 -12.34 7.06 6.14
CA THR A 34 -11.31 7.78 6.90
C THR A 34 -10.08 6.92 7.11
N VAL A 35 -10.27 5.65 7.47
CA VAL A 35 -9.17 4.68 7.61
C VAL A 35 -8.43 4.52 6.30
N PHE A 36 -9.16 4.30 5.20
CA PHE A 36 -8.59 4.15 3.88
C PHE A 36 -7.76 5.39 3.49
N VAL A 37 -8.35 6.59 3.56
CA VAL A 37 -7.70 7.83 3.13
C VAL A 37 -6.42 8.08 3.94
N GLY A 38 -6.48 7.92 5.26
CA GLY A 38 -5.32 8.13 6.12
C GLY A 38 -4.19 7.14 5.85
N LEU A 39 -4.51 5.84 5.75
CA LEU A 39 -3.52 4.80 5.49
C LEU A 39 -2.95 4.89 4.07
N TRP A 40 -3.80 5.15 3.07
CA TRP A 40 -3.39 5.29 1.67
C TRP A 40 -2.42 6.45 1.48
N GLN A 41 -2.74 7.63 2.00
CA GLN A 41 -1.85 8.79 1.93
C GLN A 41 -0.51 8.52 2.62
N THR A 42 -0.54 7.90 3.80
CA THR A 42 0.68 7.58 4.56
C THR A 42 1.54 6.52 3.85
N ALA A 43 0.91 5.50 3.26
CA ALA A 43 1.58 4.47 2.47
C ALA A 43 2.31 5.07 1.26
N LEU A 44 1.69 6.04 0.58
CA LEU A 44 2.23 6.71 -0.60
C LEU A 44 3.26 7.82 -0.28
N ALA A 45 3.41 8.22 0.98
CA ALA A 45 4.23 9.37 1.38
C ALA A 45 5.75 9.17 1.21
N GLY A 46 6.28 7.93 1.21
CA GLY A 46 7.67 7.51 0.90
C GLY A 46 8.84 8.34 1.49
N ARG A 47 9.85 7.76 2.18
CA ARG A 47 11.01 7.01 1.67
C ARG A 47 11.60 6.26 2.87
N GLY A 48 11.36 4.96 2.99
CA GLY A 48 11.88 4.15 4.09
C GLY A 48 11.49 4.60 5.51
N ASN A 49 10.48 5.47 5.66
CA ASN A 49 9.98 5.80 6.99
C ASN A 49 9.13 4.62 7.50
N SER A 50 9.23 4.33 8.80
CA SER A 50 8.50 3.21 9.40
C SER A 50 6.98 3.36 9.21
N ALA A 51 6.45 4.59 9.24
CA ALA A 51 5.03 4.86 9.02
C ALA A 51 4.50 4.38 7.67
N SER A 52 5.18 4.63 6.55
CA SER A 52 4.73 4.22 5.21
C SER A 52 4.67 2.69 5.10
N VAL A 53 5.66 1.99 5.64
CA VAL A 53 5.69 0.52 5.70
C VAL A 53 4.54 -0.01 6.57
N GLN A 54 4.38 0.53 7.78
CA GLN A 54 3.30 0.10 8.68
C GLN A 54 1.92 0.45 8.13
N ALA A 55 1.76 1.59 7.44
CA ALA A 55 0.52 1.97 6.78
C ALA A 55 0.15 0.98 5.68
N SER A 56 1.13 0.58 4.87
CA SER A 56 0.93 -0.38 3.79
C SER A 56 0.59 -1.78 4.35
N ARG A 57 1.25 -2.19 5.44
CA ARG A 57 0.91 -3.41 6.17
C ARG A 57 -0.50 -3.35 6.76
N MET A 58 -0.91 -2.19 7.28
CA MET A 58 -2.23 -1.98 7.85
C MET A 58 -3.34 -1.98 6.79
N LEU A 59 -3.10 -1.42 5.59
CA LEU A 59 -4.01 -1.55 4.45
C LEU A 59 -4.27 -3.02 4.11
N VAL A 60 -3.20 -3.83 4.06
CA VAL A 60 -3.31 -5.26 3.76
C VAL A 60 -4.00 -6.04 4.89
N ALA A 61 -3.75 -5.67 6.15
CA ALA A 61 -4.32 -6.37 7.30
C ALA A 61 -5.80 -6.06 7.51
N LEU A 62 -6.18 -4.79 7.43
CA LEU A 62 -7.56 -4.35 7.60
C LEU A 62 -8.41 -4.60 6.34
N GLN A 63 -7.79 -4.58 5.16
CA GLN A 63 -8.46 -4.64 3.86
C GLN A 63 -9.68 -3.71 3.76
N PRO A 64 -9.55 -2.40 4.11
CA PRO A 64 -10.67 -1.49 3.93
C PRO A 64 -11.06 -1.46 2.46
N ASP A 65 -12.35 -1.50 2.16
CA ASP A 65 -12.85 -1.34 0.80
C ASP A 65 -12.33 -0.01 0.24
N ALA A 66 -11.78 -0.04 -0.98
CA ALA A 66 -11.29 1.16 -1.61
C ALA A 66 -12.49 2.04 -2.07
N PRO A 67 -12.67 3.27 -1.53
CA PRO A 67 -13.76 4.16 -1.92
C PRO A 67 -13.51 4.86 -3.27
N ARG A 68 -12.39 4.56 -3.94
CA ARG A 68 -11.94 5.17 -5.20
C ARG A 68 -11.78 4.11 -6.28
N SER A 69 -11.91 4.52 -7.53
CA SER A 69 -11.63 3.67 -8.68
C SER A 69 -10.15 3.29 -8.75
N LEU A 70 -9.85 2.14 -9.33
CA LEU A 70 -8.47 1.70 -9.56
C LEU A 70 -7.66 2.73 -10.37
N GLU A 71 -8.30 3.40 -11.33
CA GLU A 71 -7.68 4.47 -12.13
C GLU A 71 -7.21 5.65 -11.27
N GLU A 72 -8.06 6.12 -10.34
CA GLU A 72 -7.70 7.18 -9.39
C GLU A 72 -6.55 6.76 -8.48
N LEU A 73 -6.53 5.50 -8.03
CA LEU A 73 -5.45 4.98 -7.20
C LEU A 73 -4.12 4.88 -7.96
N ILE A 74 -4.15 4.49 -9.23
CA ILE A 74 -2.95 4.49 -10.09
C ILE A 74 -2.43 5.92 -10.31
N ARG A 75 -3.32 6.91 -10.49
CA ARG A 75 -2.95 8.34 -10.55
C ARG A 75 -2.29 8.80 -9.25
N ASP A 76 -2.86 8.45 -8.10
CA ASP A 76 -2.28 8.76 -6.79
C ASP A 76 -0.87 8.17 -6.66
N ILE A 77 -0.67 6.91 -7.06
CA ILE A 77 0.63 6.25 -7.04
C ILE A 77 1.64 6.95 -7.96
N HIS A 78 1.24 7.33 -9.17
CA HIS A 78 2.12 8.06 -10.09
C HIS A 78 2.58 9.40 -9.48
N ALA A 79 1.67 10.13 -8.83
CA ALA A 79 1.97 11.41 -8.18
C ALA A 79 2.68 11.27 -6.82
N SER A 80 2.87 10.05 -6.32
CA SER A 80 3.35 9.78 -4.97
C SER A 80 4.88 9.77 -4.83
N LYS A 81 5.35 9.42 -3.63
CA LYS A 81 6.75 9.09 -3.36
C LYS A 81 6.94 7.59 -3.09
N LEU A 82 5.98 6.74 -3.51
CA LEU A 82 6.02 5.30 -3.27
C LEU A 82 7.39 4.70 -3.57
N ASP A 83 7.92 3.98 -2.59
CA ASP A 83 9.18 3.25 -2.70
C ASP A 83 8.95 1.96 -3.52
N ALA A 84 9.81 1.67 -4.49
CA ALA A 84 9.70 0.48 -5.33
C ALA A 84 9.82 -0.84 -4.53
N SER A 85 10.44 -0.81 -3.36
CA SER A 85 10.51 -1.95 -2.44
C SER A 85 9.20 -2.20 -1.68
N ASN A 86 8.29 -1.22 -1.62
CA ASN A 86 7.03 -1.33 -0.93
C ASN A 86 5.98 -2.08 -1.78
N ARG A 87 6.13 -3.41 -1.84
CA ARG A 87 5.23 -4.32 -2.57
C ARG A 87 3.84 -4.49 -1.92
N LEU A 88 3.63 -3.99 -0.70
CA LEU A 88 2.36 -4.12 0.02
C LEU A 88 1.25 -3.26 -0.60
N VAL A 89 1.58 -2.11 -1.18
CA VAL A 89 0.60 -1.28 -1.91
C VAL A 89 0.08 -1.99 -3.16
N PRO A 90 0.95 -2.49 -4.08
CA PRO A 90 0.51 -3.36 -5.17
C PRO A 90 -0.28 -4.58 -4.69
N PHE A 91 0.16 -5.23 -3.61
CA PHE A 91 -0.56 -6.38 -3.06
C PHE A 91 -1.98 -6.03 -2.61
N TYR A 92 -2.16 -4.92 -1.89
CA TYR A 92 -3.48 -4.41 -1.51
C TYR A 92 -4.35 -4.13 -2.74
N LEU A 93 -3.83 -3.50 -3.80
CA LEU A 93 -4.61 -3.31 -5.03
C LEU A 93 -5.04 -4.64 -5.65
N VAL A 94 -4.16 -5.65 -5.64
CA VAL A 94 -4.47 -6.98 -6.16
C VAL A 94 -5.55 -7.68 -5.33
N THR A 95 -5.56 -7.53 -4.01
CA THR A 95 -6.62 -8.13 -3.18
C THR A 95 -7.97 -7.45 -3.36
N GLN A 96 -7.98 -6.15 -3.65
CA GLN A 96 -9.21 -5.37 -3.85
C GLN A 96 -9.81 -5.52 -5.26
N PHE A 97 -8.97 -5.43 -6.30
CA PHE A 97 -9.42 -5.34 -7.70
C PHE A 97 -9.08 -6.58 -8.54
N GLY A 98 -8.24 -7.47 -8.02
CA GLY A 98 -7.75 -8.63 -8.74
C GLY A 98 -6.55 -8.31 -9.65
N LYS A 99 -5.67 -9.29 -9.78
CA LYS A 99 -4.40 -9.17 -10.51
C LYS A 99 -4.54 -8.66 -11.95
N HIS A 100 -5.46 -9.22 -12.72
CA HIS A 100 -5.63 -8.87 -14.12
C HIS A 100 -6.03 -7.40 -14.30
N ALA A 101 -6.99 -6.92 -13.50
CA ALA A 101 -7.45 -5.53 -13.57
C ALA A 101 -6.32 -4.55 -13.24
N VAL A 102 -5.55 -4.83 -12.16
CA VAL A 102 -4.40 -3.99 -11.76
C VAL A 102 -3.34 -3.92 -12.85
N THR A 103 -2.96 -5.06 -13.44
CA THR A 103 -1.96 -5.10 -14.53
C THR A 103 -2.44 -4.33 -15.77
N VAL A 104 -3.68 -4.55 -16.21
CA VAL A 104 -4.24 -3.88 -17.40
C VAL A 104 -4.30 -2.37 -17.19
N GLU A 105 -4.79 -1.93 -16.03
CA GLU A 105 -4.94 -0.52 -15.72
C GLU A 105 -3.59 0.20 -15.57
N ALA A 106 -2.60 -0.46 -14.94
CA ALA A 106 -1.25 0.08 -14.85
C ALA A 106 -0.60 0.24 -16.24
N LEU A 107 -0.74 -0.76 -17.13
CA LEU A 107 -0.23 -0.68 -18.50
C LEU A 107 -0.93 0.43 -19.30
N ARG A 108 -2.26 0.51 -19.23
CA ARG A 108 -3.04 1.57 -19.87
C ARG A 108 -2.57 2.95 -19.44
N PHE A 109 -2.44 3.17 -18.13
CA PHE A 109 -1.94 4.44 -17.59
C PHE A 109 -0.53 4.77 -18.10
N LEU A 110 0.36 3.77 -18.12
CA LEU A 110 1.72 3.92 -18.62
C LEU A 110 1.76 4.29 -20.11
N ASP A 111 0.85 3.78 -20.92
CA ASP A 111 0.77 4.09 -22.36
C ASP A 111 0.23 5.51 -22.62
N GLU A 112 -0.56 6.06 -21.69
CA GLU A 112 -1.11 7.42 -21.75
C GLU A 112 -0.12 8.50 -21.27
N LEU A 113 0.95 8.11 -20.57
CA LEU A 113 1.92 9.06 -20.04
C LEU A 113 2.74 9.74 -21.15
N PRO A 114 2.97 11.06 -21.06
CA PRO A 114 3.87 11.76 -21.97
C PRO A 114 5.28 11.18 -21.97
N ILE A 115 5.94 11.20 -23.13
CA ILE A 115 7.34 10.79 -23.27
C ILE A 115 8.21 11.61 -22.30
N GLY A 116 9.06 10.92 -21.53
CA GLY A 116 9.95 11.52 -20.53
C GLY A 116 9.35 11.68 -19.14
N SER A 117 8.08 11.28 -18.94
CA SER A 117 7.49 11.20 -17.59
C SER A 117 8.17 10.11 -16.75
N ASP A 118 8.20 10.29 -15.43
CA ASP A 118 8.69 9.27 -14.51
C ASP A 118 7.66 8.14 -14.36
N ARG A 119 8.03 6.95 -14.82
CA ARG A 119 7.15 5.77 -14.90
C ARG A 119 7.35 4.80 -13.74
N SER A 120 8.42 5.00 -12.96
CA SER A 120 8.96 3.99 -12.04
C SER A 120 7.95 3.46 -11.01
N ARG A 121 7.08 4.32 -10.48
CA ARG A 121 6.10 3.98 -9.46
C ARG A 121 4.98 3.09 -10.00
N VAL A 122 4.50 3.39 -11.20
CA VAL A 122 3.45 2.58 -11.85
C VAL A 122 4.05 1.31 -12.46
N GLU A 123 5.28 1.38 -12.96
CA GLU A 123 6.06 0.19 -13.36
C GLU A 123 6.28 -0.77 -12.18
N CYS A 124 6.53 -0.25 -10.98
CA CYS A 124 6.58 -1.04 -9.75
C CYS A 124 5.25 -1.77 -9.46
N VAL A 125 4.12 -1.08 -9.59
CA VAL A 125 2.80 -1.70 -9.45
C VAL A 125 2.61 -2.81 -10.47
N ASN A 126 2.91 -2.53 -11.74
CA ASN A 126 2.79 -3.52 -12.80
C ASN A 126 3.71 -4.74 -12.58
N TYR A 127 4.96 -4.50 -12.16
CA TYR A 127 5.93 -5.54 -11.85
C TYR A 127 5.41 -6.49 -10.77
N TRP A 128 5.01 -5.94 -9.61
CA TRP A 128 4.53 -6.74 -8.49
C TRP A 128 3.18 -7.41 -8.78
N ALA A 129 2.23 -6.68 -9.38
CA ALA A 129 0.95 -7.28 -9.77
C ALA A 129 1.14 -8.44 -10.75
N SER A 130 2.08 -8.33 -11.69
CA SER A 130 2.40 -9.38 -12.66
C SER A 130 3.19 -10.54 -12.07
N ALA A 131 3.88 -10.36 -10.94
CA ALA A 131 4.65 -11.40 -10.27
C ALA A 131 3.78 -12.58 -9.78
N PRO A 132 4.28 -13.82 -9.77
CA PRO A 132 3.60 -14.95 -9.13
C PRO A 132 3.11 -14.64 -7.72
N ALA A 133 1.97 -15.21 -7.33
CA ALA A 133 1.36 -14.97 -6.03
C ALA A 133 2.31 -15.27 -4.86
N GLU A 134 3.19 -16.26 -5.01
CA GLU A 134 4.24 -16.58 -4.04
C GLU A 134 5.16 -15.38 -3.75
N LEU A 135 5.62 -14.65 -4.76
CA LEU A 135 6.49 -13.48 -4.58
C LEU A 135 5.76 -12.29 -3.94
N LEU A 136 4.45 -12.20 -4.16
CA LEU A 136 3.60 -11.20 -3.51
C LEU A 136 3.38 -11.51 -2.04
N CYS A 137 3.17 -12.78 -1.69
CA CYS A 137 2.89 -13.23 -0.33
C CYS A 137 4.14 -13.54 0.50
N GLN A 138 5.32 -13.66 -0.12
CA GLN A 138 6.59 -13.93 0.56
C GLN A 138 6.85 -13.10 1.84
N PRO A 139 6.65 -11.76 1.89
CA PRO A 139 6.93 -11.00 3.12
C PRO A 139 5.98 -11.35 4.27
N LEU A 140 4.84 -11.96 3.98
CA LEU A 140 3.90 -12.46 4.99
C LEU A 140 4.29 -13.84 5.52
N HIS A 141 5.31 -14.47 4.91
CA HIS A 141 5.85 -15.77 5.28
C HIS A 141 7.25 -15.70 5.88
N ASP A 142 7.92 -14.54 5.85
CA ASP A 142 9.28 -14.33 6.38
C ASP A 142 9.41 -14.66 7.89
N TRP A 143 8.29 -14.72 8.63
CA TRP A 143 8.27 -15.25 10.01
C TRP A 143 8.64 -16.73 10.11
N ARG A 144 8.53 -17.51 9.03
CA ARG A 144 8.94 -18.94 8.99
C ARG A 144 10.45 -19.12 8.91
N ASP A 145 11.16 -18.18 8.30
CA ASP A 145 12.62 -18.21 8.15
C ASP A 145 13.34 -17.46 9.27
N SER A 146 12.60 -16.77 10.13
CA SER A 146 13.09 -16.11 11.36
C SER A 146 13.18 -17.06 12.55
N GLY A 147 13.24 -18.37 12.29
CA GLY A 147 13.32 -19.40 13.33
C GLY A 147 14.57 -19.24 14.20
N ASP A 148 14.34 -19.03 15.49
CA ASP A 148 15.20 -19.49 16.58
C ASP A 148 15.61 -20.96 16.41
#